data_AF-A0A820C7Y3-F1
#
_entry.id   AF-A0A820C7Y3-F1
#
_cell.length_a   1.000
_cell.length_b   1.000
_cell.length_c   1.000
_cell.angle_alpha   90.00
_cell.angle_beta   90.00
_cell.angle_gamma   90.00
#
_symmetry.space_group_name_H-M   'P 1'
#
loop_
_entity.id
_entity.type
_entity.pdbx_description
1 polymer ?
#
loop_
_entity_poly.entity_id
_entity_poly.type
_entity_poly.pdbx_seq_one_letter_code
_entity_poly.pdbx_strand_id
1 'polypeptide(L)'
;GSINKLSDILTQDAPVARLCRIRKFATSPFYGFFLCGDPKKHGRVFISDVTKHSPAAVCGLRDGDRVIEINGSTIDGLTYETILDKIKHHMGRDDLELLVLDKKSVQWYRERHYPITSRTLPTIVHIEPIINDTTSETQSSELPATHTKLVGFADRRVSKTGL
;
A
#
# COMPACT_ATOMS: atom_id res chain seq x y z
N GLY A 1 -32.39 4.86 17.74
CA GLY A 1 -31.48 5.88 18.26
C GLY A 1 -30.42 6.17 17.22
N SER A 2 -29.89 7.39 17.19
CA SER A 2 -28.88 7.78 16.20
C SER A 2 -27.56 7.05 16.45
N ILE A 3 -27.15 6.23 15.50
CA ILE A 3 -25.74 5.86 15.35
C ILE A 3 -25.03 7.08 14.78
N ASN A 4 -24.33 7.83 15.64
CA ASN A 4 -23.54 9.00 15.25
C ASN A 4 -22.58 8.59 14.13
N LYS A 5 -22.67 9.25 12.97
CA LYS A 5 -21.85 8.91 11.81
C LYS A 5 -20.43 9.41 12.08
N LEU A 6 -19.40 8.69 11.64
CA LEU A 6 -18.01 9.09 11.95
C LEU A 6 -17.63 10.47 11.36
N SER A 7 -18.35 10.96 10.34
CA SER A 7 -18.28 12.36 9.87
C SER A 7 -18.61 13.41 10.93
N ASP A 8 -19.39 13.03 11.94
CA ASP A 8 -19.96 13.92 12.95
C ASP A 8 -19.11 13.90 14.24
N ILE A 9 -18.08 13.04 14.28
CA ILE A 9 -17.19 12.79 15.42
C ILE A 9 -15.73 13.12 15.07
N LEU A 10 -15.31 12.90 13.81
CA LEU A 10 -13.98 13.28 13.36
C LEU A 10 -13.82 14.81 13.33
N THR A 11 -12.77 15.29 13.98
CA THR A 11 -12.40 16.71 14.00
C THR A 11 -11.82 17.15 12.66
N GLN A 12 -11.79 18.48 12.40
CA GLN A 12 -11.37 19.04 11.11
C GLN A 12 -9.89 18.78 10.77
N ASP A 13 -9.06 18.40 11.74
CA ASP A 13 -7.66 17.96 11.56
C ASP A 13 -7.51 16.46 11.21
N ALA A 14 -8.61 15.70 11.09
CA ALA A 14 -8.59 14.27 10.81
C ALA A 14 -7.82 13.95 9.50
N PRO A 15 -6.71 13.19 9.57
CA PRO A 15 -5.86 12.98 8.40
C PRO A 15 -6.55 12.20 7.27
N VAL A 16 -6.39 12.67 6.04
CA VAL A 16 -7.07 12.09 4.86
C VAL A 16 -6.42 10.78 4.43
N ALA A 17 -7.22 9.72 4.36
CA ALA A 17 -6.80 8.42 3.83
C ALA A 17 -6.83 8.41 2.30
N ARG A 18 -5.97 7.59 1.68
CA ARG A 18 -6.02 7.31 0.24
C ARG A 18 -6.49 5.89 0.01
N LEU A 19 -7.46 5.72 -0.89
CA LEU A 19 -7.79 4.42 -1.47
C LEU A 19 -7.17 4.37 -2.87
N CYS A 20 -6.01 3.71 -2.98
CA CYS A 20 -5.23 3.62 -4.20
C CYS A 20 -5.67 2.39 -4.99
N ARG A 21 -6.28 2.57 -6.17
CA ARG A 21 -6.73 1.48 -7.04
C ARG A 21 -5.68 1.19 -8.11
N ILE A 22 -5.03 0.03 -8.02
CA ILE A 22 -3.91 -0.35 -8.88
C ILE A 22 -4.36 -1.32 -9.98
N ARG A 23 -4.51 -0.81 -11.20
CA ARG A 23 -4.66 -1.65 -12.40
C ARG A 23 -3.29 -2.03 -12.96
N LYS A 24 -3.07 -3.31 -13.19
CA LYS A 24 -1.85 -3.82 -13.85
C LYS A 24 -1.79 -3.35 -15.31
N PHE A 25 -0.67 -2.80 -15.76
CA PHE A 25 -0.46 -2.50 -17.19
C PHE A 25 -0.23 -3.78 -17.99
N ALA A 26 -0.76 -3.87 -19.21
CA ALA A 26 -0.59 -5.04 -20.07
C ALA A 26 0.89 -5.35 -20.39
N THR A 27 1.73 -4.31 -20.44
CA THR A 27 3.18 -4.37 -20.72
C THR A 27 4.05 -4.76 -19.52
N SER A 28 3.49 -4.83 -18.30
CA SER A 28 4.26 -5.10 -17.08
C SER A 28 3.67 -6.27 -16.27
N PRO A 29 4.45 -7.29 -15.90
CA PRO A 29 4.02 -8.30 -14.93
C PRO A 29 3.79 -7.72 -13.52
N PHE A 30 4.21 -6.48 -13.26
CA PHE A 30 4.42 -5.90 -11.93
C PHE A 30 3.68 -4.56 -11.73
N TYR A 31 3.11 -4.34 -10.54
CA TYR A 31 2.59 -3.04 -10.11
C TYR A 31 3.68 -1.99 -9.81
N GLY A 32 4.93 -2.39 -9.56
CA GLY A 32 6.08 -1.49 -9.34
C GLY A 32 6.22 -0.86 -7.96
N PHE A 33 6.07 -1.64 -6.88
CA PHE A 33 6.38 -1.21 -5.51
C PHE A 33 6.97 -2.35 -4.67
N PHE A 34 7.64 -2.04 -3.56
CA PHE A 34 8.06 -3.03 -2.57
C PHE A 34 7.07 -2.98 -1.40
N LEU A 35 6.73 -4.14 -0.83
CA LEU A 35 6.08 -4.21 0.48
C LEU A 35 7.13 -4.62 1.52
N CYS A 36 7.42 -3.75 2.48
CA CYS A 36 8.25 -4.07 3.63
C CYS A 36 7.36 -4.38 4.84
N GLY A 37 7.78 -5.34 5.67
CA GLY A 37 7.10 -5.68 6.92
C GLY A 37 8.11 -6.19 7.95
N ASP A 38 7.72 -6.11 9.23
CA ASP A 38 8.43 -6.81 10.29
C ASP A 38 7.71 -8.14 10.56
N PRO A 39 8.32 -9.31 10.28
CA PRO A 39 7.68 -10.62 10.48
C PRO A 39 7.19 -10.85 11.92
N LYS A 40 7.77 -10.15 12.91
CA LYS A 40 7.38 -10.23 14.33
C LYS A 40 6.25 -9.25 14.71
N LYS A 41 5.72 -8.47 13.76
CA LYS A 41 4.66 -7.48 14.00
C LYS A 41 3.55 -7.60 12.95
N HIS A 42 2.62 -8.52 13.21
CA HIS A 42 1.39 -8.74 12.47
C HIS A 42 0.68 -7.43 12.08
N GLY A 43 0.17 -7.36 10.84
CA GLY A 43 -0.46 -6.16 10.25
C GLY A 43 0.45 -4.98 9.94
N ARG A 44 1.72 -4.94 10.38
CA ARG A 44 2.56 -3.73 10.30
C ARG A 44 3.47 -3.66 9.06
N VAL A 45 2.88 -3.80 7.88
CA VAL A 45 3.56 -3.57 6.60
C VAL A 45 3.58 -2.09 6.19
N PHE A 46 4.40 -1.73 5.21
CA PHE A 46 4.47 -0.43 4.56
C PHE A 46 5.01 -0.53 3.13
N ILE A 47 4.71 0.47 2.30
CA ILE A 47 5.20 0.60 0.93
C ILE A 47 6.60 1.23 0.93
N SER A 48 7.45 0.79 0.01
CA SER A 48 8.76 1.38 -0.27
C SER A 48 9.14 1.20 -1.74
N ASP A 49 10.17 1.93 -2.17
CA ASP A 49 10.81 1.87 -3.49
C ASP A 49 9.77 1.85 -4.64
N VAL A 50 8.78 2.76 -4.59
CA VAL A 50 7.76 2.93 -5.64
C VAL A 50 8.43 3.34 -6.95
N THR A 51 8.30 2.50 -7.96
CA THR A 51 8.93 2.69 -9.27
C THR A 51 8.20 3.80 -10.04
N LYS A 52 8.95 4.83 -10.49
CA LYS A 52 8.40 5.92 -11.31
C LYS A 52 7.72 5.35 -12.58
N HIS A 53 6.62 5.96 -13.00
CA HIS A 53 5.80 5.53 -14.16
C HIS A 53 5.20 4.11 -14.06
N SER A 54 5.23 3.47 -12.88
CA SER A 54 4.54 2.18 -12.66
C SER A 54 3.06 2.36 -12.32
N PRO A 55 2.25 1.27 -12.37
CA PRO A 55 0.88 1.26 -11.85
C PRO A 55 0.73 1.85 -10.44
N ALA A 56 1.66 1.56 -9.53
CA ALA A 56 1.65 2.08 -8.17
C ALA A 56 1.90 3.59 -8.10
N ALA A 57 2.75 4.13 -9.00
CA ALA A 57 2.97 5.57 -9.07
C ALA A 57 1.73 6.31 -9.60
N VAL A 58 1.05 5.78 -10.64
CA VAL A 58 -0.14 6.45 -11.22
C VAL A 58 -1.40 6.35 -10.36
N CYS A 59 -1.53 5.33 -9.49
CA CYS A 59 -2.57 5.29 -8.45
C CYS A 59 -2.21 6.09 -7.18
N GLY A 60 -1.12 6.86 -7.19
CA GLY A 60 -0.76 7.77 -6.10
C GLY A 60 -0.26 7.09 -4.82
N LEU A 61 0.25 5.86 -4.91
CA LEU A 61 0.95 5.15 -3.83
C LEU A 61 2.33 5.81 -3.58
N ARG A 62 2.80 5.83 -2.33
CA ARG A 62 4.03 6.56 -1.94
C ARG A 62 4.89 5.77 -0.96
N ASP A 63 6.19 6.06 -0.95
CA ASP A 63 7.11 5.48 0.02
C ASP A 63 6.76 5.89 1.45
N GLY A 64 6.78 4.91 2.37
CA GLY A 64 6.40 5.10 3.78
C GLY A 64 4.91 4.94 4.07
N ASP A 65 4.07 4.76 3.04
CA ASP A 65 2.64 4.49 3.20
C ASP A 65 2.39 3.20 3.99
N ARG A 66 1.56 3.26 5.03
CA ARG A 66 1.05 2.11 5.76
C ARG A 66 -0.18 1.58 5.05
N VAL A 67 -0.13 0.33 4.58
CA VAL A 67 -1.33 -0.40 4.16
C VAL A 67 -2.15 -0.72 5.40
N ILE A 68 -3.46 -0.51 5.31
CA ILE A 68 -4.45 -0.78 6.35
C ILE A 68 -5.42 -1.87 5.88
N GLU A 69 -5.82 -1.80 4.61
CA GLU A 69 -6.72 -2.78 3.97
C GLU A 69 -6.22 -3.16 2.58
N ILE A 70 -6.53 -4.40 2.18
CA ILE A 70 -6.42 -4.91 0.81
C ILE A 70 -7.83 -5.29 0.38
N ASN A 71 -8.34 -4.73 -0.72
CA ASN A 71 -9.67 -5.00 -1.28
C ASN A 71 -10.78 -4.96 -0.21
N GLY A 72 -10.83 -3.85 0.55
CA GLY A 72 -11.79 -3.63 1.63
C GLY A 72 -11.71 -4.63 2.80
N SER A 73 -10.62 -5.38 2.91
CA SER A 73 -10.32 -6.30 4.03
C SER A 73 -9.14 -5.77 4.84
N THR A 74 -9.38 -5.45 6.12
CA THR A 74 -8.33 -5.00 7.05
C THR A 74 -7.23 -6.05 7.25
N ILE A 75 -5.98 -5.59 7.41
CA ILE A 75 -4.80 -6.47 7.54
C ILE A 75 -4.25 -6.61 8.97
N ASP A 76 -4.78 -5.88 9.94
CA ASP A 76 -4.35 -5.98 11.33
C ASP A 76 -4.51 -7.44 11.85
N GLY A 77 -3.49 -7.95 12.53
CA GLY A 77 -3.42 -9.34 13.00
C GLY A 77 -2.91 -10.37 11.98
N LEU A 78 -2.85 -10.05 10.67
CA LEU A 78 -2.32 -10.98 9.67
C LEU A 78 -0.79 -11.06 9.69
N THR A 79 -0.21 -12.23 9.35
CA THR A 79 1.24 -12.36 9.13
C THR A 79 1.66 -11.61 7.86
N TYR A 80 2.96 -11.28 7.75
CA TYR A 80 3.52 -10.74 6.52
C TYR A 80 3.19 -11.63 5.31
N GLU A 81 3.41 -12.95 5.44
CA GLU A 81 3.12 -13.95 4.40
C GLU A 81 1.64 -13.97 3.97
N THR A 82 0.69 -13.90 4.89
CA THR A 82 -0.75 -13.86 4.55
C THR A 82 -1.14 -12.55 3.83
N ILE A 83 -0.51 -11.42 4.19
CA ILE A 83 -0.71 -10.13 3.53
C ILE A 83 -0.14 -10.17 2.09
N LEU A 84 1.04 -10.75 1.94
CA LEU A 84 1.69 -10.98 0.66
C LEU A 84 0.87 -11.90 -0.26
N ASP A 85 0.35 -13.02 0.26
CA ASP A 85 -0.45 -13.97 -0.51
C ASP A 85 -1.84 -13.42 -0.89
N LYS A 86 -2.43 -12.55 -0.05
CA LYS A 86 -3.60 -11.74 -0.44
C LYS A 86 -3.29 -10.87 -1.66
N ILE A 87 -2.18 -10.12 -1.66
CA ILE A 87 -1.78 -9.27 -2.80
C ILE A 87 -1.55 -10.12 -4.05
N LYS A 88 -0.81 -11.24 -3.94
CA LYS A 88 -0.57 -12.20 -5.04
C LYS A 88 -1.87 -12.77 -5.62
N HIS A 89 -2.86 -13.10 -4.79
CA HIS A 89 -4.09 -13.77 -5.25
C HIS A 89 -4.91 -12.90 -6.23
N HIS A 90 -4.84 -11.57 -6.09
CA HIS A 90 -5.51 -10.63 -6.98
C HIS A 90 -4.65 -10.23 -8.20
N MET A 91 -3.34 -10.54 -8.23
CA MET A 91 -2.47 -10.22 -9.36
C MET A 91 -2.92 -10.91 -10.65
N GLY A 92 -3.49 -10.13 -11.57
CA GLY A 92 -3.91 -10.60 -12.89
C GLY A 92 -5.33 -11.18 -12.95
N ARG A 93 -6.16 -10.94 -11.93
CA ARG A 93 -7.62 -11.18 -11.99
C ARG A 93 -8.40 -9.86 -11.99
N ASP A 94 -8.11 -9.02 -10.99
CA ASP A 94 -8.84 -7.79 -10.72
C ASP A 94 -7.86 -6.62 -10.51
N ASP A 95 -8.40 -5.41 -10.33
CA ASP A 95 -7.65 -4.29 -9.77
C ASP A 95 -7.33 -4.57 -8.29
N LEU A 96 -6.16 -4.11 -7.82
CA LEU A 96 -5.78 -4.19 -6.40
C LEU A 96 -6.11 -2.85 -5.72
N GLU A 97 -6.99 -2.84 -4.73
CA GLU A 97 -7.32 -1.65 -3.93
C GLU A 97 -6.58 -1.70 -2.59
N LEU A 98 -5.76 -0.68 -2.32
CA LEU A 98 -5.04 -0.51 -1.06
C LEU A 98 -5.53 0.73 -0.32
N LEU A 99 -6.05 0.56 0.91
CA LEU A 99 -6.29 1.70 1.80
C LEU A 99 -4.98 2.04 2.52
N VAL A 100 -4.50 3.27 2.34
CA VAL A 100 -3.20 3.72 2.86
C VAL A 100 -3.26 5.07 3.59
N LEU A 101 -2.37 5.20 4.59
CA LEU A 101 -2.10 6.41 5.38
C LEU A 101 -0.60 6.46 5.71
N ASP A 102 -0.03 7.63 5.98
CA ASP A 102 1.33 7.69 6.52
C ASP A 102 1.39 7.27 8.01
N LYS A 103 2.59 6.98 8.51
CA LYS A 103 2.81 6.52 9.90
C LYS A 103 2.20 7.45 10.97
N LYS A 104 2.31 8.78 10.83
CA LYS A 104 1.79 9.75 11.81
C LYS A 104 0.26 9.75 11.77
N SER A 105 -0.32 9.72 10.58
CA SER A 105 -1.77 9.69 10.40
C SER A 105 -2.40 8.42 10.98
N VAL A 106 -1.79 7.25 10.76
CA VAL A 106 -2.23 5.99 11.42
C VAL A 106 -2.16 6.08 12.94
N GLN A 107 -1.17 6.79 13.49
CA GLN A 107 -1.03 7.00 14.93
C GLN A 107 -2.13 7.93 15.47
N TRP A 108 -2.43 9.05 14.79
CA TRP A 108 -3.50 9.99 15.15
C TRP A 108 -4.86 9.30 15.36
N TYR A 109 -5.24 8.41 14.43
CA TYR A 109 -6.49 7.64 14.51
C TYR A 109 -6.47 6.60 15.64
N ARG A 110 -5.34 5.89 15.82
CA ARG A 110 -5.20 4.86 16.86
C ARG A 110 -5.21 5.44 18.28
N GLU A 111 -4.60 6.60 18.49
CA GLU A 111 -4.63 7.35 19.77
C GLU A 111 -6.05 7.80 20.15
N ARG A 112 -6.90 8.09 19.16
CA ARG A 112 -8.32 8.47 19.34
C ARG A 112 -9.28 7.27 19.26
N HIS A 113 -8.74 6.06 19.13
CA HIS A 113 -9.47 4.79 19.01
C HIS A 113 -10.50 4.74 17.87
N TYR A 114 -10.29 5.51 16.80
CA TYR A 114 -11.17 5.52 15.63
C TYR A 114 -10.84 4.37 14.65
N PRO A 115 -11.84 3.66 14.10
CA PRO A 115 -11.64 2.56 13.18
C PRO A 115 -11.22 3.04 11.79
N ILE A 116 -10.02 2.63 11.35
CA ILE A 116 -9.43 2.96 10.05
C ILE A 116 -9.86 1.91 9.01
N THR A 117 -10.99 2.10 8.33
CA THR A 117 -11.43 1.22 7.23
C THR A 117 -12.03 2.03 6.08
N SER A 118 -12.05 1.44 4.89
CA SER A 118 -12.69 1.97 3.68
C SER A 118 -14.21 2.17 3.82
N ARG A 119 -14.83 1.54 4.82
CA ARG A 119 -16.28 1.62 5.11
C ARG A 119 -16.63 2.60 6.23
N THR A 120 -15.66 2.95 7.08
CA THR A 120 -15.89 3.77 8.29
C THR A 120 -15.34 5.19 8.16
N LEU A 121 -14.28 5.41 7.38
CA LEU A 121 -13.71 6.74 7.21
C LEU A 121 -14.50 7.54 6.15
N PRO A 122 -15.01 8.75 6.49
CA PRO A 122 -15.59 9.67 5.51
C PRO A 122 -14.51 10.46 4.75
N THR A 123 -13.29 10.50 5.28
CA THR A 123 -12.13 11.27 4.79
C THR A 123 -11.23 10.42 3.89
N ILE A 124 -11.81 9.80 2.85
CA ILE A 124 -11.09 8.99 1.86
C ILE A 124 -11.00 9.75 0.53
N VAL A 125 -9.79 9.95 0.03
CA VAL A 125 -9.54 10.31 -1.38
C VAL A 125 -9.35 9.03 -2.18
N HIS A 126 -10.28 8.77 -3.08
CA HIS A 126 -10.17 7.72 -4.10
C HIS A 126 -9.16 8.18 -5.16
N ILE A 127 -8.17 7.35 -5.47
CA ILE A 127 -7.22 7.61 -6.56
C ILE A 127 -7.39 6.52 -7.62
N GLU A 128 -8.14 6.87 -8.65
CA GLU A 128 -8.26 6.08 -9.88
C GLU A 128 -6.95 6.12 -10.68
N PRO A 129 -6.55 5.02 -11.33
CA PRO A 129 -5.33 4.99 -12.12
C PRO A 129 -5.53 5.76 -13.44
N ILE A 130 -4.77 6.83 -13.65
CA ILE A 130 -4.73 7.53 -14.94
C ILE A 130 -3.91 6.69 -15.92
N ILE A 131 -4.58 5.78 -16.62
CA ILE A 131 -3.98 4.93 -17.66
C ILE A 131 -3.98 5.70 -18.98
N ASN A 132 -2.91 6.45 -19.21
CA ASN A 132 -2.56 6.89 -20.56
C ASN A 132 -1.81 5.74 -21.23
N ASP A 133 -2.40 5.05 -22.21
CA ASP A 133 -1.80 3.91 -22.93
C ASP A 133 -0.60 4.29 -23.84
N THR A 134 0.03 5.45 -23.58
CA THR A 134 1.11 6.03 -24.38
C THR A 134 2.21 6.57 -23.47
N THR A 135 3.20 5.74 -23.13
CA THR A 135 4.55 6.21 -22.76
C THR A 135 5.57 5.16 -23.17
N SER A 136 6.49 5.53 -24.07
CA SER A 136 7.51 4.66 -24.64
C SER A 136 8.64 4.30 -23.67
N GLU A 137 9.47 3.37 -24.11
CA GLU A 137 10.68 2.84 -23.47
C GLU A 137 11.64 3.91 -22.89
N THR A 138 12.44 3.54 -21.88
CA THR A 138 13.93 3.64 -21.91
C THR A 138 14.60 3.01 -20.67
N GLN A 139 15.33 1.92 -20.90
CA GLN A 139 16.58 1.44 -20.26
C GLN A 139 16.74 1.36 -18.72
N SER A 140 16.65 0.12 -18.23
CA SER A 140 17.75 -0.65 -17.60
C SER A 140 18.68 -0.03 -16.53
N SER A 141 18.61 -0.59 -15.31
CA SER A 141 19.77 -0.82 -14.44
C SER A 141 19.57 -2.07 -13.57
N GLU A 142 20.63 -2.86 -13.37
CA GLU A 142 20.58 -4.13 -12.61
C GLU A 142 20.97 -3.96 -11.13
N LEU A 143 20.45 -4.84 -10.27
CA LEU A 143 20.82 -4.93 -8.84
C LEU A 143 20.97 -6.40 -8.40
N PRO A 144 21.84 -6.70 -7.41
CA PRO A 144 22.24 -8.07 -7.06
C PRO A 144 21.18 -8.89 -6.30
N ALA A 145 21.37 -10.22 -6.30
CA ALA A 145 20.34 -11.24 -6.12
C ALA A 145 19.85 -11.55 -4.67
N THR A 146 18.72 -12.30 -4.59
CA THR A 146 17.68 -12.30 -3.53
C THR A 146 17.14 -10.86 -3.31
N HIS A 147 16.29 -10.45 -2.35
CA HIS A 147 15.22 -11.11 -1.61
C HIS A 147 14.15 -11.54 -2.64
N THR A 148 12.97 -11.83 -2.11
CA THR A 148 11.71 -11.36 -2.67
C THR A 148 11.37 -9.83 -2.49
N LYS A 149 11.34 -8.96 -3.54
CA LYS A 149 10.32 -7.84 -3.61
C LYS A 149 9.07 -8.41 -4.26
N LEU A 150 7.90 -8.40 -3.64
CA LEU A 150 6.75 -9.17 -4.15
C LEU A 150 6.08 -8.69 -5.45
N VAL A 151 6.67 -7.71 -6.12
CA VAL A 151 6.16 -7.08 -7.33
C VAL A 151 7.30 -7.05 -8.36
N GLY A 152 7.89 -8.23 -8.60
CA GLY A 152 9.22 -8.44 -9.22
C GLY A 152 10.34 -8.14 -8.21
N PHE A 153 11.38 -8.97 -8.06
CA PHE A 153 12.07 -9.19 -6.77
C PHE A 153 13.55 -8.68 -6.64
N ALA A 154 14.04 -8.28 -5.44
CA ALA A 154 15.40 -7.74 -5.11
C ALA A 154 15.65 -7.59 -3.58
N ASP A 155 16.92 -7.50 -3.10
CA ASP A 155 17.30 -7.63 -1.68
C ASP A 155 17.50 -6.34 -0.89
N ARG A 156 17.33 -6.46 0.43
CA ARG A 156 17.99 -5.63 1.44
C ARG A 156 18.46 -6.52 2.60
N ARG A 157 19.33 -7.50 2.29
CA ARG A 157 20.17 -8.20 3.28
C ARG A 157 20.78 -7.15 4.18
N VAL A 158 20.64 -7.34 5.48
CA VAL A 158 21.21 -6.41 6.46
C VAL A 158 22.72 -6.59 6.46
N SER A 159 23.42 -5.79 5.65
CA SER A 159 24.87 -5.70 5.65
C SER A 159 25.36 -5.22 7.02
N LYS A 160 25.84 -6.16 7.84
CA LYS A 160 26.64 -5.88 9.03
C LYS A 160 28.09 -6.29 8.78
N THR A 161 28.83 -5.37 8.19
CA THR A 161 30.30 -5.35 8.18
C THR A 161 30.79 -4.41 9.29
N GLY A 162 31.77 -4.85 10.08
CA GLY A 162 32.52 -4.01 11.01
C GLY A 162 31.88 -3.79 12.38
N LEU A 163 32.29 -4.61 13.35
CA LEU A 163 33.37 -4.25 14.28
C LEU A 163 34.09 -5.53 14.75
#